data_AF-L2FNJ7-F1
#
_entry.id   AF-L2FNJ7-F1
#
_cell.length_a   1.000
_cell.length_b   1.000
_cell.length_c   1.000
_cell.angle_alpha   90.00
_cell.angle_beta   90.00
_cell.angle_gamma   90.00
#
_symmetry.space_group_name_H-M   'P 1'
#
loop_
_entity.id
_entity.type
_entity.pdbx_description
1 polymer ?
#
loop_
_entity_poly.entity_id
_entity_poly.type
_entity_poly.pdbx_seq_one_letter_code
_entity_poly.pdbx_strand_id
1 'polypeptide(L)'
;MDADPLDEFIGPAPPEPVRSRGRGAASALSGIDKRFEADYDPKMDVEMEDTAGAGAENWDDAVEAFRDRQKWRQNQEQRMRAAGYGEDMIKKWRTGEQKDERDVRWAKAGEKREWDRGKEGGMSGLFSEFN
;
A
#
# COMPACT_ATOMS: atom_id res chain seq x y z
N MET A 1 -54.96 -4.62 24.06
CA MET A 1 -54.57 -5.83 23.32
C MET A 1 -55.48 -5.80 22.12
N ASP A 2 -55.13 -4.97 21.14
CA ASP A 2 -55.97 -4.71 19.98
C ASP A 2 -55.01 -4.61 18.80
N ALA A 3 -54.47 -5.77 18.41
CA ALA A 3 -53.73 -5.89 17.17
C ALA A 3 -54.73 -5.63 16.04
N ASP A 4 -54.40 -4.70 15.14
CA ASP A 4 -55.23 -4.38 13.99
C ASP A 4 -55.41 -5.66 13.15
N PRO A 5 -56.64 -6.13 12.87
CA PRO A 5 -56.88 -7.34 12.08
C PRO A 5 -56.32 -7.27 10.64
N LEU A 6 -55.82 -6.11 10.21
CA LEU A 6 -55.13 -5.93 8.93
C LEU A 6 -53.62 -6.16 8.98
N ASP A 7 -52.99 -6.19 10.17
CA ASP A 7 -51.54 -6.44 10.32
C ASP A 7 -51.15 -7.88 9.96
N GLU A 8 -52.09 -8.83 9.95
CA GLU A 8 -51.84 -10.21 9.52
C GLU A 8 -51.71 -10.34 7.98
N PHE A 9 -52.27 -9.37 7.23
CA PHE A 9 -52.22 -9.34 5.77
C PHE A 9 -51.03 -8.54 5.22
N ILE A 10 -50.54 -7.58 5.99
CA ILE A 10 -49.36 -6.79 5.66
C ILE A 10 -48.15 -7.59 6.15
N GLY A 11 -47.30 -8.05 5.24
CA GLY A 11 -46.08 -8.78 5.58
C GLY A 11 -45.21 -8.01 6.60
N PRO A 12 -44.21 -8.68 7.23
CA PRO A 12 -43.44 -8.09 8.30
C PRO A 12 -42.89 -6.71 7.89
N ALA A 13 -42.97 -5.76 8.82
CA ALA A 13 -42.47 -4.41 8.59
C ALA A 13 -41.04 -4.46 8.02
N PRO A 14 -40.71 -3.60 7.04
CA PRO A 14 -39.37 -3.56 6.47
C PRO A 14 -38.34 -3.35 7.60
N PRO A 15 -37.19 -4.03 7.53
CA PRO A 15 -36.16 -3.89 8.55
C PRO A 15 -35.71 -2.43 8.66
N GLU A 16 -35.39 -1.98 9.87
CA GLU A 16 -34.87 -0.64 10.10
C GLU A 16 -33.65 -0.37 9.20
N PRO A 17 -33.51 0.86 8.68
CA PRO A 17 -32.42 1.20 7.77
C PRO A 17 -31.06 0.97 8.44
N VAL A 18 -30.29 0.04 7.89
CA VAL A 18 -28.97 -0.32 8.41
C VAL A 18 -28.00 0.84 8.13
N ARG A 19 -27.37 1.37 9.19
CA ARG A 19 -26.32 2.39 9.04
C ARG A 19 -25.14 1.77 8.30
N SER A 20 -24.91 2.17 7.06
CA SER A 20 -23.75 1.75 6.28
C SER A 20 -22.46 2.19 6.96
N ARG A 21 -21.58 1.24 7.27
CA ARG A 21 -20.24 1.47 7.84
C ARG A 21 -19.19 0.99 6.84
N GLY A 22 -18.10 1.72 6.67
CA GLY A 22 -17.00 1.32 5.80
C GLY A 22 -16.33 2.50 5.09
N ARG A 23 -15.26 2.20 4.34
CA ARG A 23 -14.62 3.19 3.46
C ARG A 23 -15.63 3.63 2.39
N GLY A 24 -15.83 4.94 2.23
CA GLY A 24 -16.80 5.50 1.28
C GLY A 24 -18.21 5.70 1.84
N ALA A 25 -18.50 5.29 3.08
CA ALA A 25 -19.75 5.64 3.75
C ALA A 25 -19.69 7.10 4.21
N ALA A 26 -20.08 8.03 3.35
CA ALA A 26 -20.18 9.44 3.69
C ALA A 26 -21.34 9.65 4.68
N SER A 27 -21.01 10.01 5.91
CA SER A 27 -21.99 10.52 6.87
C SER A 27 -22.26 11.99 6.56
N ALA A 28 -23.51 12.43 6.65
CA ALA A 28 -23.86 13.85 6.60
C ALA A 28 -23.12 14.70 7.67
N LEU A 29 -22.55 14.03 8.69
CA LEU A 29 -21.72 14.65 9.74
C LEU A 29 -20.21 14.62 9.44
N SER A 30 -19.79 14.14 8.27
CA SER A 30 -18.37 13.96 7.94
C SER A 30 -17.60 15.27 7.74
N GLY A 31 -18.29 16.41 7.68
CA GLY A 31 -17.67 17.75 7.58
C GLY A 31 -16.92 18.01 6.26
N ILE A 32 -16.97 17.06 5.32
CA ILE A 32 -16.30 17.15 4.01
C ILE A 32 -16.89 18.28 3.17
N ASP A 33 -18.21 18.49 3.27
CA ASP A 33 -18.93 19.51 2.48
C ASP A 33 -18.47 20.95 2.78
N LYS A 34 -17.92 21.20 3.97
CA LYS A 34 -17.39 22.53 4.35
C LYS A 34 -16.24 22.99 3.45
N ARG A 35 -15.51 22.06 2.84
CA ARG A 35 -14.41 22.35 1.91
C ARG A 35 -14.89 22.87 0.56
N PHE A 36 -16.20 22.76 0.28
CA PHE A 36 -16.84 23.20 -0.95
C PHE A 36 -17.70 24.45 -0.77
N GLU A 37 -17.76 25.02 0.44
CA GLU A 37 -18.47 26.28 0.71
C GLU A 37 -17.74 27.46 0.06
N ALA A 38 -18.48 28.50 -0.36
CA ALA A 38 -17.92 29.62 -1.12
C ALA A 38 -17.00 30.54 -0.28
N ASP A 39 -17.13 30.48 1.04
CA ASP A 39 -16.33 31.19 2.04
C ASP A 39 -15.22 30.32 2.66
N TYR A 40 -15.00 29.12 2.11
CA TYR A 40 -13.95 28.23 2.56
C TYR A 40 -12.55 28.80 2.24
N ASP A 41 -11.67 28.86 3.24
CA ASP A 41 -10.27 29.23 3.06
C ASP A 41 -9.39 27.99 2.83
N PRO A 42 -8.90 27.74 1.60
CA PRO A 42 -8.07 26.58 1.29
C PRO A 42 -6.71 26.60 2.00
N LYS A 43 -6.28 27.73 2.57
CA LYS A 43 -5.06 27.78 3.36
C LYS A 43 -5.19 27.04 4.70
N MET A 44 -6.41 26.83 5.18
CA MET A 44 -6.65 26.04 6.40
C MET A 44 -6.32 24.56 6.25
N ASP A 45 -6.27 24.05 5.02
CA ASP A 45 -5.87 22.66 4.72
C ASP A 45 -4.35 22.46 4.63
N VAL A 46 -3.60 23.56 4.57
CA VAL A 46 -2.15 23.52 4.45
C VAL A 46 -1.57 23.80 5.83
N GLU A 47 -1.16 22.75 6.52
CA GLU A 47 -0.27 22.88 7.67
C GLU A 47 1.09 23.36 7.13
N MET A 48 1.30 24.68 7.12
CA MET A 48 2.65 25.21 7.03
C MET A 48 3.30 24.92 8.37
N GLU A 49 3.95 23.77 8.47
CA GLU A 49 4.79 23.41 9.62
C GLU A 49 5.66 24.62 9.95
N ASP A 50 5.39 25.24 11.10
CA ASP A 50 6.04 26.47 11.55
C ASP A 50 7.56 26.27 11.45
N THR A 51 8.14 26.88 10.41
CA THR A 51 9.56 26.75 10.04
C THR A 51 10.45 27.57 11.00
N ALA A 52 10.08 27.63 12.28
CA ALA A 52 10.86 28.20 13.36
C ALA A 52 11.55 27.11 14.21
N GLY A 53 11.12 25.84 14.12
CA GLY A 53 11.74 24.70 14.81
C GLY A 53 12.25 23.59 13.88
N ALA A 54 11.50 23.26 12.83
CA ALA A 54 11.80 22.13 11.95
C ALA A 54 13.03 22.32 11.04
N GLY A 55 13.49 23.56 10.82
CA GLY A 55 14.61 23.84 9.92
C GLY A 55 15.94 23.29 10.43
N ALA A 56 16.27 23.49 11.71
CA ALA A 56 17.55 23.07 12.28
C ALA A 56 17.57 21.56 12.61
N GLU A 57 16.45 21.02 13.11
CA GLU A 57 16.29 19.60 13.43
C GLU A 57 16.33 18.72 12.16
N ASN A 58 15.70 19.17 11.07
CA ASN A 58 15.76 18.48 9.77
C ASN A 58 17.17 18.41 9.18
N TRP A 59 18.04 19.40 9.43
CA TRP A 59 19.43 19.33 8.93
C TRP A 59 20.28 18.33 9.71
N ASP A 60 20.16 18.28 11.04
CA ASP A 60 20.89 17.30 11.85
C ASP A 60 20.38 15.87 11.57
N ASP A 61 19.07 15.69 11.49
CA ASP A 61 18.42 14.44 11.07
C ASP A 61 18.84 14.02 9.65
N ALA A 62 18.92 14.97 8.70
CA ALA A 62 19.37 14.68 7.34
C ALA A 62 20.83 14.23 7.29
N VAL A 63 21.69 14.83 8.12
CA VAL A 63 23.11 14.48 8.24
C VAL A 63 23.28 13.12 8.91
N GLU A 64 22.51 12.83 9.96
CA GLU A 64 22.48 11.53 10.62
C GLU A 64 21.99 10.43 9.65
N ALA A 65 20.87 10.66 8.97
CA ALA A 65 20.35 9.74 7.96
C ALA A 65 21.34 9.52 6.81
N PHE A 66 22.12 10.54 6.43
CA PHE A 66 23.18 10.38 5.44
C PHE A 66 24.31 9.48 5.94
N ARG A 67 24.78 9.68 7.19
CA ARG A 67 25.81 8.84 7.82
C ARG A 67 25.34 7.39 7.93
N ASP A 68 24.09 7.18 8.31
CA ASP A 68 23.52 5.84 8.43
C ASP A 68 23.35 5.16 7.07
N ARG A 69 22.98 5.90 6.03
CA ARG A 69 23.03 5.38 4.65
C ARG A 69 24.45 4.97 4.24
N GLN A 70 25.50 5.73 4.61
CA GLN A 70 26.89 5.32 4.32
C GLN A 70 27.27 4.02 5.04
N LYS A 71 26.93 3.91 6.33
CA LYS A 71 27.21 2.70 7.13
C LYS A 71 26.47 1.50 6.56
N TRP A 72 25.19 1.67 6.22
CA TRP A 72 24.40 0.61 5.61
C TRP A 72 25.00 0.14 4.28
N ARG A 73 25.47 1.06 3.44
CA ARG A 73 26.14 0.70 2.18
C ARG A 73 27.43 -0.10 2.39
N GLN A 74 28.27 0.29 3.34
CA GLN A 74 29.50 -0.45 3.66
C GLN A 74 29.20 -1.84 4.22
N ASN A 75 28.22 -1.95 5.12
CA ASN A 75 27.81 -3.24 5.68
C ASN A 75 27.19 -4.14 4.60
N GLN A 76 26.43 -3.56 3.67
CA GLN A 76 25.87 -4.29 2.55
C GLN A 76 26.97 -4.78 1.59
N GLU A 77 27.98 -3.97 1.28
CA GLU A 77 29.15 -4.39 0.50
C GLU A 77 29.85 -5.59 1.15
N GLN A 78 30.10 -5.53 2.47
CA GLN A 78 30.74 -6.62 3.20
C GLN A 78 29.87 -7.89 3.20
N ARG A 79 28.55 -7.76 3.34
CA ARG A 79 27.61 -8.88 3.23
C ARG A 79 27.60 -9.49 1.84
N MET A 80 27.64 -8.67 0.79
CA MET A 80 27.71 -9.14 -0.59
C MET A 80 29.04 -9.86 -0.85
N ARG A 81 30.16 -9.32 -0.36
CA ARG A 81 31.46 -9.98 -0.46
C ARG A 81 31.47 -11.32 0.30
N ALA A 82 30.92 -11.37 1.52
CA ALA A 82 30.85 -12.58 2.32
C ALA A 82 29.91 -13.64 1.73
N ALA A 83 28.84 -13.23 1.06
CA ALA A 83 27.92 -14.11 0.34
C ALA A 83 28.50 -14.60 -1.02
N GLY A 84 29.73 -14.23 -1.36
CA GLY A 84 30.42 -14.69 -2.58
C GLY A 84 30.01 -13.95 -3.85
N TYR A 85 29.39 -12.77 -3.74
CA TYR A 85 29.15 -11.93 -4.92
C TYR A 85 30.48 -11.42 -5.48
N GLY A 86 30.67 -11.55 -6.79
CA GLY A 86 31.87 -11.07 -7.48
C GLY A 86 32.06 -9.55 -7.33
N GLU A 87 33.31 -9.11 -7.27
CA GLU A 87 33.66 -7.70 -7.05
C GLU A 87 33.11 -6.77 -8.13
N ASP A 88 32.97 -7.26 -9.37
CA ASP A 88 32.36 -6.53 -10.48
C ASP A 88 30.89 -6.22 -10.23
N MET A 89 30.14 -7.15 -9.63
CA MET A 89 28.73 -6.96 -9.27
C MET A 89 28.58 -5.97 -8.11
N ILE A 90 29.48 -6.05 -7.13
CA ILE A 90 29.52 -5.11 -6.00
C ILE A 90 29.85 -3.69 -6.49
N LYS A 91 30.79 -3.56 -7.44
CA LYS A 91 31.16 -2.28 -8.06
C LYS A 91 29.99 -1.67 -8.84
N LYS A 92 29.29 -2.47 -9.66
CA LYS A 92 28.06 -2.02 -10.35
C LYS A 92 27.00 -1.54 -9.36
N TRP A 93 26.76 -2.30 -8.29
CA TRP A 93 25.83 -1.92 -7.23
C TRP A 93 26.23 -0.62 -6.50
N ARG A 94 27.53 -0.43 -6.22
CA ARG A 94 28.07 0.79 -5.58
C ARG A 94 27.93 2.03 -6.47
N THR A 95 28.14 1.86 -7.78
CA THR A 95 28.15 2.95 -8.76
C THR A 95 26.74 3.36 -9.18
N GLY A 96 25.73 2.54 -8.85
CA GLY A 96 24.34 2.80 -9.21
C GLY A 96 24.11 2.77 -10.72
N GLU A 97 24.94 2.01 -11.44
CA GLU A 97 24.84 1.87 -12.89
C GLU A 97 23.42 1.39 -13.22
N GLN A 98 22.70 2.16 -14.04
CA GLN A 98 21.32 1.84 -14.40
C GLN A 98 21.32 0.46 -15.01
N LYS A 99 20.61 -0.47 -14.37
CA LYS A 99 20.34 -1.78 -14.96
C LYS A 99 19.47 -1.53 -16.17
N ASP A 100 20.09 -1.56 -17.35
CA ASP A 100 19.37 -1.51 -18.60
C ASP A 100 18.52 -2.78 -18.76
N GLU A 101 17.51 -2.71 -19.62
CA GLU A 101 16.63 -3.83 -19.98
C GLU A 101 17.41 -5.08 -20.45
N ARG A 102 18.64 -4.88 -20.92
CA ARG A 102 19.59 -5.93 -21.35
C ARG A 102 20.08 -6.83 -20.21
N ASP A 103 20.03 -6.36 -18.96
CA ASP A 103 20.43 -7.14 -17.77
C ASP A 103 19.29 -8.02 -17.24
N VAL A 104 18.07 -7.85 -17.76
CA VAL A 104 16.91 -8.67 -17.35
C VAL A 104 17.00 -10.03 -18.04
N ARG A 105 17.45 -11.04 -17.29
CA ARG A 105 17.31 -12.45 -17.71
C ARG A 105 15.88 -12.91 -17.46
N TRP A 106 15.07 -12.93 -18.52
CA TRP A 106 13.78 -13.61 -18.52
C TRP A 106 14.01 -15.12 -18.63
N ALA A 107 13.26 -15.90 -17.86
CA ALA A 107 13.16 -17.34 -18.08
C ALA A 107 12.67 -17.58 -19.52
N LYS A 108 13.32 -18.48 -20.25
CA LYS A 108 12.92 -18.78 -21.63
C LYS A 108 11.54 -19.44 -21.66
N ALA A 109 10.82 -19.31 -22.76
CA ALA A 109 9.54 -20.01 -22.94
C ALA A 109 9.75 -21.53 -22.75
N GLY A 110 9.11 -22.09 -21.72
CA GLY A 110 9.24 -23.51 -21.33
C GLY A 110 10.12 -23.77 -20.09
N GLU A 111 10.78 -22.76 -19.54
CA GLU A 111 11.57 -22.89 -18.32
C GLU A 111 10.67 -22.68 -17.08
N LYS A 112 10.57 -23.71 -16.23
CA LYS A 112 9.79 -23.64 -14.97
C LYS A 112 10.39 -22.57 -14.08
N ARG A 113 9.65 -21.49 -13.87
CA ARG A 113 10.08 -20.37 -13.04
C ARG A 113 10.10 -20.85 -11.58
N GLU A 114 11.07 -20.42 -10.79
CA GLU A 114 11.39 -21.04 -9.48
C GLU A 114 10.24 -21.01 -8.45
N TRP A 115 9.38 -19.98 -8.52
CA TRP A 115 8.13 -19.86 -7.76
C TRP A 115 6.96 -20.78 -8.23
N ASP A 116 7.12 -21.48 -9.35
CA ASP A 116 6.19 -22.49 -9.87
C ASP A 116 6.51 -23.90 -9.35
N ARG A 117 7.52 -24.00 -8.47
CA ARG A 117 7.93 -25.25 -7.83
C ARG A 117 6.81 -25.73 -6.89
N GLY A 118 6.05 -26.73 -7.34
CA GLY A 118 4.95 -27.33 -6.57
C GLY A 118 3.55 -26.99 -7.07
N LYS A 119 3.39 -26.18 -8.13
CA LYS A 119 2.08 -25.92 -8.78
C LYS A 119 1.64 -26.99 -9.78
N GLU A 120 2.32 -28.14 -9.80
CA GLU A 120 1.92 -29.33 -10.55
C GLU A 120 0.81 -30.09 -9.79
N GLY A 121 -0.32 -29.41 -9.64
CA GLY A 121 -1.55 -29.94 -9.05
C GLY A 121 -2.66 -29.05 -9.56
N GLY A 122 -3.18 -29.42 -10.74
CA GLY A 122 -4.11 -28.59 -11.50
C GLY A 122 -5.26 -28.08 -10.64
N MET A 123 -5.63 -26.82 -10.88
CA MET A 123 -6.85 -26.16 -10.40
C MET A 123 -8.08 -26.92 -10.97
N SER A 124 -8.32 -28.12 -10.47
CA SER A 124 -9.35 -29.07 -10.90
C SER A 124 -10.23 -29.42 -9.71
N GLY A 125 -10.75 -28.40 -9.02
CA GLY A 125 -11.59 -28.63 -7.85
C GLY A 125 -12.42 -27.46 -7.35
N LEU A 126 -12.48 -26.32 -8.04
CA LEU A 126 -13.23 -25.14 -7.55
C LEU A 126 -14.30 -24.60 -8.51
N PHE A 127 -14.52 -25.25 -9.65
CA PHE A 127 -15.70 -25.01 -10.49
C PHE A 127 -16.38 -26.36 -10.72
N SER A 128 -17.15 -26.82 -9.73
CA SER A 128 -18.18 -27.83 -9.98
C SER A 128 -19.48 -27.08 -10.24
N GLU A 129 -19.99 -27.33 -11.44
CA GLU A 129 -21.21 -26.83 -12.05
C GLU A 129 -22.43 -26.87 -11.13
N PHE A 130 -23.29 -25.88 -11.34
CA PHE A 130 -24.70 -25.84 -10.97
C PHE A 130 -25.44 -27.12 -11.42
N ASN A 131 -26.07 -27.84 -10.48
CA ASN A 131 -27.32 -28.58 -10.71
C ASN A 131 -28.02 -28.85 -9.37
#